data_AF-A0A3M0FYC3-F1
#
_entry.id   AF-A0A3M0FYC3-F1
#
_cell.length_a   1.000
_cell.length_b   1.000
_cell.length_c   1.000
_cell.angle_alpha   90.00
_cell.angle_beta   90.00
_cell.angle_gamma   90.00
#
_symmetry.space_group_name_H-M   'P 1'
#
loop_
_entity.id
_entity.type
_entity.pdbx_description
1 polymer ?
#
loop_
_entity_poly.entity_id
_entity_poly.type
_entity_poly.pdbx_seq_one_letter_code
_entity_poly.pdbx_strand_id
1 'polypeptide(L)'
;MKQLSIIIVNYNVRHFLELCLSSVYEALHNLDAEVIVVDNNSPDDSCAMVKERFPEVILIENKDNTGFATANNQGVAIAKGEYLCILNPDTIVAEDTFDRLYAFVTNTDGSSRKSKKEIGAIGTRLVDGTGKFLPECKRNLPTPRVAFNKIFGNGNDYYARHVKYTENGAVPILVGAFMFLKTEIYREVGGFDEQYFMYGEDIDLSHTIELAGYKNYYLGELPVIHFKGESTAKDSKYRKRFYGAMRIFFKKHLRTNMFQDLVVSMGLFVATLSRKRTEQPPQIAPSAYFIVTQNKNLQKALSETLSTSVVIVEDLDSVPAGAEVIFDANTMSYKAVIERLMEYQDRSLTFKIIPKNSTFALGSNSSDGRGSMIQFMAL
;
A
#
# COMPACT_ATOMS: atom_id res chain seq x y z
N MET A 1 -26.25 -8.08 5.03
CA MET A 1 -25.23 -7.04 5.33
C MET A 1 -24.06 -7.36 4.42
N LYS A 2 -23.43 -6.36 3.79
CA LYS A 2 -22.24 -6.62 2.96
C LYS A 2 -21.17 -7.27 3.85
N GLN A 3 -20.37 -8.18 3.31
CA GLN A 3 -19.28 -8.81 4.04
C GLN A 3 -18.12 -7.82 4.21
N LEU A 4 -17.76 -7.10 3.14
CA LEU A 4 -16.56 -6.26 3.08
C LEU A 4 -16.84 -4.92 2.39
N SER A 5 -16.29 -3.83 2.93
CA SER A 5 -16.16 -2.56 2.20
C SER A 5 -14.67 -2.24 2.01
N ILE A 6 -14.24 -2.10 0.76
CA ILE A 6 -12.89 -1.61 0.43
C ILE A 6 -12.94 -0.09 0.33
N ILE A 7 -12.10 0.60 1.09
CA ILE A 7 -12.01 2.07 1.11
C ILE A 7 -10.66 2.48 0.51
N ILE A 8 -10.70 3.22 -0.59
CA ILE A 8 -9.52 3.69 -1.32
C ILE A 8 -9.56 5.21 -1.39
N VAL A 9 -8.55 5.88 -0.85
CA VAL A 9 -8.37 7.32 -1.02
C VAL A 9 -7.45 7.57 -2.20
N ASN A 10 -7.94 8.29 -3.21
CA ASN A 10 -7.19 8.60 -4.42
C ASN A 10 -6.74 10.06 -4.47
N TYR A 11 -5.52 10.29 -4.97
CA TYR A 11 -5.02 11.62 -5.33
C TYR A 11 -3.96 11.54 -6.43
N ASN A 12 -4.31 11.99 -7.64
CA ASN A 12 -3.40 12.20 -8.78
C ASN A 12 -2.57 10.96 -9.19
N VAL A 13 -3.22 9.79 -9.22
CA VAL A 13 -2.58 8.50 -9.56
C VAL A 13 -3.48 7.60 -10.41
N ARG A 14 -4.17 8.17 -11.40
CA ARG A 14 -5.13 7.47 -12.28
C ARG A 14 -4.73 6.05 -12.71
N HIS A 15 -3.54 5.83 -13.25
CA HIS A 15 -3.14 4.51 -13.76
C HIS A 15 -2.89 3.48 -12.64
N PHE A 16 -2.36 3.92 -11.50
CA PHE A 16 -2.21 3.05 -10.34
C PHE A 16 -3.56 2.69 -9.73
N LEU A 17 -4.47 3.67 -9.61
CA LEU A 17 -5.82 3.41 -9.16
C LEU A 17 -6.51 2.38 -10.04
N GLU A 18 -6.39 2.50 -11.36
CA GLU A 18 -6.97 1.52 -12.29
C GLU A 18 -6.40 0.11 -12.10
N LEU A 19 -5.08 -0.01 -11.96
CA LEU A 19 -4.42 -1.29 -11.68
C LEU A 19 -4.85 -1.88 -10.32
N CYS A 20 -4.96 -1.04 -9.30
CA CYS A 20 -5.44 -1.42 -7.97
C CYS A 20 -6.87 -1.95 -8.04
N LEU A 21 -7.80 -1.18 -8.62
CA LEU A 21 -9.20 -1.59 -8.80
C LEU A 21 -9.30 -2.88 -9.61
N SER A 22 -8.55 -3.02 -10.70
CA SER A 22 -8.50 -4.26 -11.48
C SER A 22 -8.09 -5.46 -10.64
N SER A 23 -7.12 -5.33 -9.72
CA SER A 23 -6.73 -6.43 -8.82
C SER A 23 -7.76 -6.69 -7.71
N VAL A 24 -8.38 -5.64 -7.18
CA VAL A 24 -9.40 -5.74 -6.14
C VAL A 24 -10.61 -6.51 -6.66
N TYR A 25 -11.13 -6.21 -7.85
CA TYR A 25 -12.30 -6.90 -8.39
C TYR A 25 -12.05 -8.40 -8.63
N GLU A 26 -10.84 -8.80 -9.02
CA GLU A 26 -10.46 -10.21 -9.13
C GLU A 26 -10.45 -10.91 -7.75
N ALA A 27 -9.99 -10.20 -6.72
CA ALA A 27 -9.97 -10.69 -5.34
C ALA A 27 -11.35 -10.69 -4.66
N LEU A 28 -12.36 -10.05 -5.24
CA LEU A 28 -13.72 -9.96 -4.68
C LEU A 28 -14.72 -10.98 -5.27
N HIS A 29 -14.31 -11.83 -6.21
CA HIS A 29 -15.24 -12.67 -6.99
C HIS A 29 -16.18 -13.57 -6.17
N ASN A 30 -15.81 -13.96 -4.94
CA ASN A 30 -16.63 -14.78 -4.03
C ASN A 30 -17.20 -14.03 -2.82
N LEU A 31 -17.11 -12.70 -2.79
CA LEU A 31 -17.49 -11.91 -1.62
C LEU A 31 -18.59 -10.90 -1.95
N ASP A 32 -19.60 -10.83 -1.09
CA ASP A 32 -20.57 -9.74 -1.14
C ASP A 32 -19.93 -8.46 -0.61
N ALA A 33 -19.21 -7.76 -1.50
CA ALA A 33 -18.43 -6.58 -1.17
C ALA A 33 -18.94 -5.31 -1.86
N GLU A 34 -18.40 -4.17 -1.44
CA GLU A 34 -18.50 -2.90 -2.14
C GLU A 34 -17.13 -2.20 -2.13
N VAL A 35 -16.87 -1.41 -3.17
CA VAL A 35 -15.64 -0.61 -3.30
C VAL A 35 -16.04 0.85 -3.27
N ILE A 36 -15.44 1.60 -2.35
CA ILE A 36 -15.67 3.02 -2.17
C ILE A 36 -14.36 3.74 -2.46
N VAL A 37 -14.36 4.60 -3.48
CA VAL A 37 -13.22 5.46 -3.82
C VAL A 37 -13.54 6.88 -3.38
N VAL A 38 -12.66 7.48 -2.60
CA VAL A 38 -12.74 8.89 -2.21
C VAL A 38 -11.63 9.63 -2.93
N ASP A 39 -12.00 10.37 -3.97
CA ASP A 39 -11.06 11.20 -4.72
C ASP A 39 -10.87 12.55 -4.03
N ASN A 40 -9.62 12.89 -3.72
CA ASN A 40 -9.23 14.10 -3.01
C ASN A 40 -8.93 15.28 -3.95
N ASN A 41 -9.84 15.54 -4.90
CA ASN A 41 -9.72 16.58 -5.92
C ASN A 41 -8.49 16.37 -6.82
N SER A 42 -8.41 15.19 -7.44
CA SER A 42 -7.36 14.87 -8.41
C SER A 42 -7.50 15.71 -9.68
N PRO A 43 -6.43 16.34 -10.18
CA PRO A 43 -6.47 17.12 -11.42
C PRO A 43 -6.33 16.26 -12.68
N ASP A 44 -6.11 14.94 -12.54
CA ASP A 44 -6.01 13.98 -13.64
C ASP A 44 -7.39 13.40 -14.00
N ASP A 45 -7.40 12.38 -14.86
CA ASP A 45 -8.61 11.69 -15.31
C ASP A 45 -9.09 10.59 -14.35
N SER A 46 -8.61 10.53 -13.10
CA SER A 46 -8.97 9.49 -12.12
C SER A 46 -10.49 9.30 -11.99
N CYS A 47 -11.24 10.37 -11.75
CA CYS A 47 -12.69 10.29 -11.56
C CYS A 47 -13.42 9.85 -12.83
N ALA A 48 -12.98 10.34 -14.00
CA ALA A 48 -13.55 9.95 -15.28
C ALA A 48 -13.30 8.45 -15.55
N MET A 49 -12.07 8.00 -15.31
CA MET A 49 -11.67 6.61 -15.43
C MET A 49 -12.51 5.69 -14.53
N VAL A 50 -12.72 6.05 -13.26
CA VAL A 50 -13.55 5.26 -12.34
C VAL A 50 -14.99 5.16 -12.87
N LYS A 51 -15.60 6.28 -13.28
CA LYS A 51 -16.98 6.31 -13.79
C LYS A 51 -17.17 5.48 -15.06
N GLU A 52 -16.19 5.50 -15.96
CA GLU A 52 -16.24 4.79 -17.24
C GLU A 52 -15.98 3.28 -17.07
N ARG A 53 -14.96 2.93 -16.29
CA ARG A 53 -14.42 1.56 -16.26
C ARG A 53 -14.88 0.72 -15.08
N PHE A 54 -15.26 1.36 -13.98
CA PHE A 54 -15.72 0.71 -12.76
C PHE A 54 -17.01 1.38 -12.25
N PRO A 55 -18.10 1.39 -13.05
CA PRO A 55 -19.35 2.08 -12.72
C PRO A 55 -20.02 1.57 -11.43
N GLU A 56 -19.65 0.40 -10.94
CA GLU A 56 -20.08 -0.18 -9.68
C GLU A 56 -19.36 0.39 -8.44
N VAL A 57 -18.26 1.12 -8.63
CA VAL A 57 -17.55 1.82 -7.55
C VAL A 57 -18.41 2.96 -7.03
N ILE A 58 -18.53 3.04 -5.70
CA ILE A 58 -19.13 4.20 -5.05
C ILE A 58 -18.07 5.29 -4.97
N LEU A 59 -18.15 6.28 -5.86
CA LEU A 59 -17.19 7.37 -5.95
C LEU A 59 -17.66 8.60 -5.14
N ILE A 60 -16.83 9.07 -4.21
CA ILE A 60 -16.95 10.37 -3.54
C ILE A 60 -15.92 11.31 -4.14
N GLU A 61 -16.38 12.38 -4.80
CA GLU A 61 -15.52 13.40 -5.40
C GLU A 61 -15.44 14.62 -4.47
N ASN A 62 -14.34 14.75 -3.72
CA ASN A 62 -14.11 15.92 -2.89
C ASN A 62 -13.77 17.15 -3.74
N LYS A 63 -14.18 18.33 -3.24
CA LYS A 63 -13.84 19.63 -3.87
C LYS A 63 -12.44 20.12 -3.50
N ASP A 64 -11.87 19.57 -2.43
CA ASP A 64 -10.56 19.92 -1.89
C ASP A 64 -9.83 18.65 -1.45
N ASN A 65 -8.50 18.69 -1.37
CA ASN A 65 -7.73 17.61 -0.78
C ASN A 65 -7.79 17.69 0.74
N THR A 66 -8.65 16.86 1.35
CA THR A 66 -8.90 16.84 2.80
C THR A 66 -7.86 16.05 3.60
N GLY A 67 -6.94 15.36 2.91
CA GLY A 67 -5.96 14.47 3.54
C GLY A 67 -6.45 13.03 3.66
N PHE A 68 -5.58 12.15 4.15
CA PHE A 68 -5.81 10.71 4.20
C PHE A 68 -6.82 10.31 5.28
N ALA A 69 -6.71 10.86 6.50
CA ALA A 69 -7.60 10.50 7.62
C ALA A 69 -9.05 10.87 7.33
N THR A 70 -9.30 12.15 7.02
CA THR A 70 -10.65 12.66 6.72
C THR A 70 -11.28 11.94 5.53
N ALA A 71 -10.54 11.75 4.42
CA ALA A 71 -11.07 11.06 3.25
C ALA A 71 -11.42 9.58 3.53
N ASN A 72 -10.60 8.86 4.30
CA ASN A 72 -10.96 7.50 4.72
C ASN A 72 -12.21 7.48 5.60
N ASN A 73 -12.32 8.39 6.57
CA ASN A 73 -13.51 8.50 7.42
C ASN A 73 -14.78 8.76 6.60
N GLN A 74 -14.71 9.59 5.55
CA GLN A 74 -15.83 9.82 4.63
C GLN A 74 -16.28 8.53 3.95
N GLY A 75 -15.35 7.72 3.45
CA GLY A 75 -15.65 6.43 2.85
C GLY A 75 -16.25 5.45 3.88
N VAL A 76 -15.66 5.35 5.07
CA VAL A 76 -16.14 4.47 6.15
C VAL A 76 -17.53 4.88 6.64
N ALA A 77 -17.87 6.16 6.62
CA ALA A 77 -19.18 6.65 7.06
C ALA A 77 -20.34 6.07 6.23
N ILE A 78 -20.13 5.79 4.94
CA ILE A 78 -21.13 5.20 4.04
C ILE A 78 -20.99 3.68 3.87
N ALA A 79 -19.91 3.10 4.40
CA ALA A 79 -19.61 1.68 4.32
C ALA A 79 -20.64 0.81 5.06
N LYS A 80 -21.04 -0.29 4.42
CA LYS A 80 -22.04 -1.26 4.87
C LYS A 80 -21.47 -2.65 5.16
N GLY A 81 -20.18 -2.85 4.92
CA GLY A 81 -19.44 -4.08 5.18
C GLY A 81 -19.37 -4.39 6.67
N GLU A 82 -19.45 -5.67 7.03
CA GLU A 82 -19.11 -6.16 8.37
C GLU A 82 -17.63 -5.88 8.68
N TYR A 83 -16.78 -6.01 7.68
CA TYR A 83 -15.37 -5.67 7.70
C TYR A 83 -15.05 -4.51 6.76
N LEU A 84 -14.00 -3.77 7.10
CA LEU A 84 -13.38 -2.73 6.27
C LEU A 84 -12.01 -3.20 5.82
N CYS A 85 -11.63 -2.83 4.60
CA CYS A 85 -10.24 -2.81 4.17
C CYS A 85 -9.87 -1.39 3.75
N ILE A 86 -9.00 -0.73 4.52
CA ILE A 86 -8.35 0.51 4.09
C ILE A 86 -7.21 0.12 3.16
N LEU A 87 -7.23 0.64 1.93
CA LEU A 87 -6.30 0.24 0.87
C LEU A 87 -5.80 1.46 0.10
N ASN A 88 -4.48 1.53 -0.11
CA ASN A 88 -3.89 2.57 -0.94
C ASN A 88 -4.17 2.34 -2.44
N PRO A 89 -4.26 3.42 -3.25
CA PRO A 89 -4.58 3.33 -4.68
C PRO A 89 -3.42 2.78 -5.52
N ASP A 90 -2.21 2.69 -4.98
CA ASP A 90 -1.00 2.16 -5.61
C ASP A 90 -0.63 0.76 -5.07
N THR A 91 -1.65 -0.07 -4.85
CA THR A 91 -1.48 -1.45 -4.38
C THR A 91 -2.00 -2.49 -5.37
N ILE A 92 -1.53 -3.73 -5.23
CA ILE A 92 -2.06 -4.89 -5.97
C ILE A 92 -2.25 -6.03 -4.98
N VAL A 93 -3.47 -6.56 -4.93
CA VAL A 93 -3.84 -7.71 -4.11
C VAL A 93 -3.91 -8.99 -4.95
N ALA A 94 -3.56 -10.12 -4.35
CA ALA A 94 -3.77 -11.44 -4.94
C ALA A 94 -5.26 -11.84 -4.86
N GLU A 95 -5.72 -12.71 -5.76
CA GLU A 95 -7.11 -13.16 -5.85
C GLU A 95 -7.62 -13.80 -4.55
N ASP A 96 -6.75 -14.47 -3.79
CA ASP A 96 -7.09 -15.14 -2.54
C ASP A 96 -6.86 -14.27 -1.28
N THR A 97 -6.54 -12.99 -1.44
CA THR A 97 -6.16 -12.10 -0.32
C THR A 97 -7.27 -12.00 0.72
N PHE A 98 -8.49 -11.67 0.29
CA PHE A 98 -9.60 -11.45 1.20
C PHE A 98 -10.14 -12.77 1.77
N ASP A 99 -10.18 -13.85 0.97
CA ASP A 99 -10.56 -15.19 1.45
C ASP A 99 -9.65 -15.66 2.59
N ARG A 100 -8.33 -15.46 2.46
CA ARG A 100 -7.36 -15.82 3.51
C ARG A 100 -7.48 -14.92 4.75
N LEU A 101 -7.82 -13.65 4.59
CA LEU A 101 -8.14 -12.76 5.72
C LEU A 101 -9.39 -13.22 6.46
N TYR A 102 -10.45 -13.58 5.73
CA TYR A 102 -11.65 -14.16 6.33
C TYR A 102 -11.34 -15.46 7.06
N ALA A 103 -10.61 -16.37 6.41
CA ALA A 103 -10.17 -17.62 7.03
C ALA A 103 -9.41 -17.35 8.34
N PHE A 104 -8.54 -16.34 8.39
CA PHE A 104 -7.81 -15.99 9.62
C PHE A 104 -8.72 -15.49 10.75
N VAL A 105 -9.76 -14.69 10.44
CA VAL A 105 -10.69 -14.17 11.47
C VAL A 105 -11.81 -15.15 11.83
N THR A 106 -12.11 -16.13 10.96
CA THR A 106 -13.14 -17.15 11.20
C THR A 106 -12.61 -18.46 11.78
N ASN A 107 -11.41 -18.90 11.37
CA ASN A 107 -10.77 -20.14 11.85
C ASN A 107 -10.20 -19.95 13.26
N THR A 108 -10.97 -20.39 14.24
CA THR A 108 -10.49 -20.68 15.59
C THR A 108 -10.12 -22.16 15.67
N ASP A 109 -8.95 -22.55 15.17
CA ASP A 109 -8.40 -23.84 15.56
C ASP A 109 -8.09 -23.81 17.06
N GLY A 110 -8.72 -24.72 17.81
CA GLY A 110 -8.75 -24.76 19.28
C GLY A 110 -7.40 -24.93 19.99
N SER A 111 -6.30 -24.96 19.25
CA SER A 111 -4.91 -24.90 19.73
C SER A 111 -4.38 -23.46 19.88
N SER A 112 -5.06 -22.48 19.28
CA SER A 112 -4.74 -21.06 19.44
C SER A 112 -5.63 -20.46 20.52
N ARG A 113 -5.07 -19.98 21.63
CA ARG A 113 -5.77 -19.16 22.64
C ARG A 113 -6.25 -17.79 22.11
N LYS A 114 -6.54 -17.65 20.81
CA LYS A 114 -7.10 -16.43 20.24
C LYS A 114 -8.60 -16.48 20.48
N SER A 115 -9.06 -15.86 21.56
CA SER A 115 -10.46 -15.52 21.61
C SER A 115 -10.76 -14.59 20.43
N LYS A 116 -11.84 -14.84 19.66
CA LYS A 116 -12.27 -13.96 18.54
C LYS A 116 -12.40 -12.48 18.96
N LYS A 117 -12.47 -12.23 20.26
CA LYS A 117 -12.58 -10.92 20.89
C LYS A 117 -11.28 -10.11 20.94
N GLU A 118 -10.14 -10.69 20.55
CA GLU A 118 -8.83 -10.01 20.67
C GLU A 118 -8.29 -9.45 19.35
N ILE A 119 -8.89 -9.73 18.19
CA ILE A 119 -8.35 -9.24 16.91
C ILE A 119 -8.80 -7.79 16.68
N GLY A 120 -7.83 -6.89 16.59
CA GLY A 120 -8.00 -5.49 16.21
C GLY A 120 -7.90 -5.32 14.70
N ALA A 121 -6.84 -4.69 14.22
CA ALA A 121 -6.54 -4.57 12.79
C ALA A 121 -5.56 -5.65 12.31
N ILE A 122 -5.62 -5.94 11.01
CA ILE A 122 -4.75 -6.88 10.31
C ILE A 122 -4.05 -6.17 9.16
N GLY A 123 -2.72 -6.29 9.11
CA GLY A 123 -1.91 -5.87 7.96
C GLY A 123 -1.24 -7.07 7.30
N THR A 124 -0.72 -6.85 6.11
CA THR A 124 -0.13 -7.89 5.24
C THR A 124 1.34 -7.62 4.95
N ARG A 125 2.03 -8.60 4.37
CA ARG A 125 3.39 -8.41 3.85
C ARG A 125 3.33 -7.48 2.65
N LEU A 126 3.86 -6.27 2.81
CA LEU A 126 4.01 -5.37 1.68
C LEU A 126 5.36 -5.59 0.98
N VAL A 127 5.32 -5.62 -0.34
CA VAL A 127 6.51 -5.60 -1.21
C VAL A 127 6.42 -4.42 -2.18
N ASP A 128 7.54 -3.86 -2.61
CA ASP A 128 7.52 -2.81 -3.62
C ASP A 128 7.38 -3.36 -5.06
N GLY A 129 7.37 -2.48 -6.06
CA GLY A 129 7.30 -2.87 -7.48
C GLY A 129 8.49 -3.71 -7.98
N THR A 130 9.53 -3.90 -7.16
CA THR A 130 10.67 -4.78 -7.44
C THR A 130 10.65 -6.10 -6.66
N GLY A 131 9.70 -6.24 -5.72
CA GLY A 131 9.46 -7.48 -4.97
C GLY A 131 10.12 -7.49 -3.61
N LYS A 132 10.82 -6.39 -3.29
CA LYS A 132 11.52 -6.23 -2.04
C LYS A 132 10.55 -5.93 -0.93
N PHE A 133 10.73 -6.64 0.18
CA PHE A 133 9.96 -6.44 1.39
C PHE A 133 10.04 -5.00 1.90
N LEU A 134 8.89 -4.44 2.30
CA LEU A 134 8.73 -3.11 2.87
C LEU A 134 8.58 -3.20 4.41
N PRO A 135 9.63 -2.91 5.21
CA PRO A 135 9.60 -3.09 6.67
C PRO A 135 8.56 -2.22 7.40
N GLU A 136 8.14 -1.11 6.80
CA GLU A 136 7.14 -0.20 7.35
C GLU A 136 5.76 -0.82 7.56
N CYS A 137 5.46 -1.96 6.90
CA CYS A 137 4.18 -2.65 7.09
C CYS A 137 3.96 -3.15 8.52
N LYS A 138 5.03 -3.24 9.33
CA LYS A 138 4.98 -3.60 10.75
C LYS A 138 5.99 -2.84 11.60
N ARG A 139 5.50 -2.08 12.58
CA ARG A 139 6.30 -1.15 13.37
C ARG A 139 6.07 -1.37 14.87
N ASN A 140 7.06 -0.99 15.66
CA ASN A 140 6.90 -0.81 17.10
C ASN A 140 6.33 0.59 17.37
N LEU A 141 5.80 0.78 18.58
CA LEU A 141 5.35 2.08 19.05
C LEU A 141 6.51 3.09 18.96
N PRO A 142 6.35 4.23 18.27
CA PRO A 142 7.45 5.15 18.00
C PRO A 142 7.71 6.06 19.21
N THR A 143 8.08 5.50 20.37
CA THR A 143 8.42 6.30 21.57
C THR A 143 9.48 7.36 21.25
N PRO A 144 9.61 8.45 22.03
CA PRO A 144 10.57 9.52 21.76
C PRO A 144 12.00 8.99 21.56
N ARG A 145 12.42 7.99 22.33
CA ARG A 145 13.71 7.31 22.17
C ARG A 145 13.83 6.58 20.83
N VAL A 146 12.80 5.82 20.43
CA VAL A 146 12.77 5.08 19.15
C VAL A 146 12.75 6.04 17.96
N ALA A 147 11.95 7.10 18.04
CA ALA A 147 11.89 8.15 17.02
C ALA A 147 13.22 8.89 16.90
N PHE A 148 13.86 9.22 18.03
CA PHE A 148 15.19 9.84 18.07
C PHE A 148 16.24 8.91 17.44
N ASN A 149 16.32 7.65 17.86
CA ASN A 149 17.28 6.68 17.29
C ASN A 149 17.13 6.54 15.77
N LYS A 150 15.90 6.50 15.25
CA LYS A 150 15.63 6.44 13.82
C LYS A 150 16.14 7.66 13.06
N ILE A 151 16.00 8.86 13.63
CA ILE A 151 16.51 10.10 13.05
C ILE A 151 18.04 10.06 12.88
N PHE A 152 18.76 9.49 13.86
CA PHE A 152 20.21 9.34 13.83
C PHE A 152 20.70 8.08 13.08
N GLY A 153 19.82 7.44 12.30
CA GLY A 153 20.17 6.33 11.41
C GLY A 153 20.08 4.94 12.05
N ASN A 154 19.76 4.82 13.34
CA ASN A 154 19.53 3.54 14.00
C ASN A 154 18.02 3.21 14.03
N GLY A 155 17.54 2.60 12.94
CA GLY A 155 16.13 2.23 12.77
C GLY A 155 15.72 0.86 13.32
N ASN A 156 16.64 0.12 13.96
CA ASN A 156 16.39 -1.28 14.34
C ASN A 156 15.20 -1.46 15.29
N ASP A 157 15.01 -0.51 16.22
CA ASP A 157 13.94 -0.57 17.21
C ASP A 157 12.58 -0.09 16.67
N TYR A 158 12.56 0.57 15.50
CA TYR A 158 11.33 1.12 14.92
C TYR A 158 10.48 0.05 14.22
N TYR A 159 11.11 -0.94 13.60
CA TYR A 159 10.41 -2.02 12.91
C TYR A 159 10.18 -3.20 13.86
N ALA A 160 9.02 -3.85 13.73
CA ALA A 160 8.63 -5.00 14.54
C ALA A 160 9.39 -6.27 14.08
N ARG A 161 10.69 -6.35 14.35
CA ARG A 161 11.59 -7.42 13.90
C ARG A 161 11.41 -8.74 14.67
N HIS A 162 10.67 -8.72 15.78
CA HIS A 162 10.34 -9.93 16.55
C HIS A 162 9.43 -10.90 15.76
N VAL A 163 8.69 -10.38 14.78
CA VAL A 163 7.99 -11.20 13.77
C VAL A 163 8.80 -11.18 12.48
N LYS A 164 9.18 -12.34 11.95
CA LYS A 164 9.87 -12.40 10.65
C LYS A 164 8.93 -11.93 9.54
N TYR A 165 9.48 -11.45 8.43
CA TYR A 165 8.67 -10.87 7.36
C TYR A 165 7.75 -11.89 6.66
N THR A 166 8.03 -13.19 6.76
CA THR A 166 7.17 -14.28 6.23
C THR A 166 6.25 -14.90 7.27
N GLU A 167 6.38 -14.55 8.55
CA GLU A 167 5.62 -15.16 9.65
C GLU A 167 4.41 -14.30 10.04
N ASN A 168 3.40 -14.95 10.63
CA ASN A 168 2.25 -14.27 11.19
C ASN A 168 2.51 -13.94 12.67
N GLY A 169 2.11 -12.76 13.13
CA GLY A 169 2.33 -12.39 14.53
C GLY A 169 1.66 -11.10 14.95
N ALA A 170 1.52 -10.93 16.26
CA ALA A 170 1.03 -9.68 16.83
C ALA A 170 2.12 -8.60 16.71
N VAL A 171 1.73 -7.41 16.25
CA VAL A 171 2.62 -6.26 16.10
C VAL A 171 1.91 -5.00 16.62
N PRO A 172 2.62 -4.04 17.23
CA PRO A 172 1.94 -2.87 17.78
C PRO A 172 1.28 -1.99 16.71
N ILE A 173 2.03 -1.69 15.65
CA ILE A 173 1.64 -0.68 14.67
C ILE A 173 1.65 -1.28 13.25
N LEU A 174 0.55 -1.10 12.54
CA LEU A 174 0.38 -1.42 11.12
C LEU A 174 0.48 -0.14 10.27
N VAL A 175 0.55 -0.28 8.95
CA VAL A 175 0.60 0.86 8.01
C VAL A 175 -0.75 1.05 7.32
N GLY A 176 -1.12 2.30 7.08
CA GLY A 176 -2.39 2.66 6.43
C GLY A 176 -2.50 2.24 4.96
N ALA A 177 -1.44 1.71 4.36
CA ALA A 177 -1.47 1.20 2.98
C ALA A 177 -2.32 -0.06 2.82
N PHE A 178 -2.45 -0.86 3.89
CA PHE A 178 -3.33 -2.02 3.96
C PHE A 178 -3.73 -2.26 5.43
N MET A 179 -5.00 -2.06 5.76
CA MET A 179 -5.55 -2.41 7.07
C MET A 179 -6.93 -3.07 6.92
N PHE A 180 -7.03 -4.33 7.30
CA PHE A 180 -8.29 -5.07 7.39
C PHE A 180 -8.75 -5.15 8.84
N LEU A 181 -9.98 -4.74 9.13
CA LEU A 181 -10.53 -4.77 10.48
C LEU A 181 -12.06 -4.79 10.47
N LYS A 182 -12.66 -5.15 11.59
CA LYS A 182 -14.12 -5.06 11.72
C LYS A 182 -14.59 -3.61 11.72
N THR A 183 -15.69 -3.34 11.04
CA THR A 183 -16.33 -2.02 11.01
C THR A 183 -16.71 -1.54 12.42
N GLU A 184 -17.15 -2.45 13.29
CA GLU A 184 -17.51 -2.13 14.68
C GLU A 184 -16.31 -1.60 15.48
N ILE A 185 -15.13 -2.21 15.33
CA ILE A 185 -13.90 -1.79 16.03
C ILE A 185 -13.47 -0.41 15.55
N TYR A 186 -13.49 -0.17 14.23
CA TYR A 186 -13.15 1.14 13.67
C TYR A 186 -14.03 2.25 14.25
N ARG A 187 -15.34 2.00 14.37
CA ARG A 187 -16.31 2.96 14.93
C ARG A 187 -16.14 3.12 16.45
N GLU A 188 -15.89 2.04 17.17
CA GLU A 188 -15.67 2.04 18.63
C GLU A 188 -14.49 2.94 19.01
N VAL A 189 -13.38 2.84 18.29
CA VAL A 189 -12.15 3.61 18.59
C VAL A 189 -12.16 5.03 18.00
N GLY A 190 -13.23 5.42 17.30
CA GLY A 190 -13.39 6.75 16.70
C GLY A 190 -12.73 6.95 15.33
N GLY A 191 -12.29 5.87 14.68
CA GLY A 191 -11.69 5.90 13.34
C GLY A 191 -10.33 6.59 13.25
N PHE A 192 -9.97 7.06 12.05
CA PHE A 192 -8.75 7.87 11.91
C PHE A 192 -8.97 9.25 12.54
N ASP A 193 -8.00 9.72 13.32
CA ASP A 193 -8.03 11.06 13.89
C ASP A 193 -7.78 12.12 12.78
N GLU A 194 -8.78 12.96 12.51
CA GLU A 194 -8.75 13.92 11.41
C GLU A 194 -7.77 15.09 11.64
N GLN A 195 -7.15 15.19 12.82
CA GLN A 195 -6.02 16.10 13.02
C GLN A 195 -4.80 15.70 12.17
N TYR A 196 -4.71 14.43 11.77
CA TYR A 196 -3.66 13.93 10.90
C TYR A 196 -4.05 14.10 9.42
N PHE A 197 -3.37 15.01 8.73
CA PHE A 197 -3.51 15.08 7.28
C PHE A 197 -2.92 13.83 6.58
N MET A 198 -1.74 13.35 7.02
CA MET A 198 -1.03 12.17 6.49
C MET A 198 0.21 11.82 7.35
N TYR A 199 0.65 10.55 7.34
CA TYR A 199 1.88 9.99 7.93
C TYR A 199 1.93 9.80 9.46
N GLY A 200 0.79 9.71 10.13
CA GLY A 200 0.73 9.29 11.53
C GLY A 200 -0.62 8.78 12.00
N GLU A 201 -1.66 8.98 11.19
CA GLU A 201 -3.00 8.44 11.39
C GLU A 201 -3.02 6.91 11.54
N ASP A 202 -2.15 6.18 10.84
CA ASP A 202 -2.06 4.73 10.93
C ASP A 202 -1.42 4.25 12.25
N ILE A 203 -0.41 4.98 12.75
CA ILE A 203 0.19 4.76 14.06
C ILE A 203 -0.84 5.06 15.16
N ASP A 204 -1.54 6.18 15.02
CA ASP A 204 -2.55 6.62 15.97
C ASP A 204 -3.70 5.61 16.08
N LEU A 205 -4.26 5.18 14.94
CA LEU A 205 -5.33 4.19 14.91
C LEU A 205 -4.86 2.85 15.47
N SER A 206 -3.71 2.35 15.03
CA SER A 206 -3.17 1.07 15.52
C SER A 206 -3.01 1.08 17.04
N HIS A 207 -2.45 2.17 17.60
CA HIS A 207 -2.27 2.28 19.04
C HIS A 207 -3.59 2.44 19.80
N THR A 208 -4.54 3.20 19.25
CA THR A 208 -5.87 3.38 19.86
C THR A 208 -6.64 2.05 19.91
N ILE A 209 -6.50 1.21 18.88
CA ILE A 209 -7.03 -0.16 18.87
C ILE A 209 -6.41 -1.01 19.99
N GLU A 210 -5.10 -0.91 20.24
CA GLU A 210 -4.45 -1.60 21.36
C GLU A 210 -4.95 -1.09 22.73
N LEU A 211 -5.13 0.23 22.87
CA LEU A 211 -5.64 0.83 24.11
C LEU A 211 -7.08 0.43 24.41
N ALA A 212 -7.88 0.11 23.39
CA ALA A 212 -9.22 -0.47 23.53
C ALA A 212 -9.21 -1.97 23.91
N GLY A 213 -8.03 -2.59 24.05
CA GLY A 213 -7.87 -3.98 24.50
C GLY A 213 -7.79 -5.01 23.38
N TYR A 214 -7.76 -4.58 22.12
CA TYR A 214 -7.55 -5.45 20.96
C TYR A 214 -6.07 -5.61 20.63
N LYS A 215 -5.74 -6.52 19.72
CA LYS A 215 -4.36 -6.79 19.24
C LYS A 215 -4.30 -6.69 17.73
N ASN A 216 -3.33 -5.94 17.22
CA ASN A 216 -3.07 -5.87 15.80
C ASN A 216 -2.23 -7.07 15.34
N TYR A 217 -2.51 -7.60 14.15
CA TYR A 217 -1.83 -8.75 13.58
C TYR A 217 -1.21 -8.42 12.23
N TYR A 218 -0.01 -8.92 12.01
CA TYR A 218 0.66 -8.93 10.73
C TYR A 218 0.60 -10.34 10.14
N LEU A 219 0.18 -10.47 8.88
CA LEU A 219 0.17 -11.73 8.14
C LEU A 219 1.27 -11.74 7.09
N GLY A 220 2.42 -12.32 7.45
CA GLY A 220 3.61 -12.37 6.59
C GLY A 220 3.50 -13.30 5.39
N GLU A 221 2.54 -14.23 5.42
CA GLU A 221 2.25 -15.17 4.34
C GLU A 221 1.36 -14.60 3.22
N LEU A 222 0.82 -13.39 3.42
CA LEU A 222 -0.05 -12.68 2.48
C LEU A 222 0.72 -11.52 1.84
N PRO A 223 1.29 -11.68 0.64
CA PRO A 223 1.93 -10.58 -0.06
C PRO A 223 0.91 -9.65 -0.75
N VAL A 224 1.16 -8.35 -0.66
CA VAL A 224 0.49 -7.29 -1.41
C VAL A 224 1.58 -6.38 -1.97
N ILE A 225 1.50 -6.02 -3.25
CA ILE A 225 2.41 -5.02 -3.81
C ILE A 225 1.92 -3.64 -3.36
N HIS A 226 2.84 -2.77 -2.97
CA HIS A 226 2.61 -1.35 -2.72
C HIS A 226 3.75 -0.57 -3.38
N PHE A 227 3.46 0.12 -4.49
CA PHE A 227 4.49 0.77 -5.30
C PHE A 227 5.19 1.90 -4.55
N LYS A 228 4.45 2.61 -3.67
CA LYS A 228 4.91 3.64 -2.73
C LYS A 228 5.55 4.85 -3.40
N GLY A 229 5.11 6.04 -2.98
CA GLY A 229 5.72 7.31 -3.40
C GLY A 229 5.12 7.90 -4.68
N GLU A 230 4.05 7.29 -5.21
CA GLU A 230 3.41 7.73 -6.45
C GLU A 230 2.62 9.04 -6.26
N SER A 231 1.85 9.17 -5.18
CA SER A 231 1.06 10.39 -4.88
C SER A 231 1.82 11.49 -4.12
N THR A 232 3.00 11.22 -3.54
CA THR A 232 3.72 12.24 -2.73
C THR A 232 5.23 12.25 -2.98
N ALA A 233 5.74 13.41 -3.41
CA ALA A 233 7.17 13.68 -3.44
C ALA A 233 7.74 13.81 -2.02
N LYS A 234 8.92 13.23 -1.76
CA LYS A 234 9.63 13.30 -0.47
C LYS A 234 10.31 14.65 -0.24
N ASP A 235 9.53 15.72 -0.26
CA ASP A 235 9.99 17.11 -0.18
C ASP A 235 9.99 17.66 1.27
N SER A 236 10.18 18.97 1.42
CA SER A 236 10.09 19.64 2.71
C SER A 236 8.67 19.62 3.31
N LYS A 237 7.62 19.55 2.47
CA LYS A 237 6.23 19.44 2.93
C LYS A 237 5.97 18.07 3.53
N TYR A 238 6.49 16.99 2.93
CA TYR A 238 6.48 15.64 3.50
C TYR A 238 7.05 15.64 4.92
N ARG A 239 8.26 16.22 5.09
CA ARG A 239 8.92 16.27 6.40
C ARG A 239 8.10 17.05 7.42
N LYS A 240 7.61 18.24 7.06
CA LYS A 240 6.78 19.06 7.96
C LYS A 240 5.52 18.31 8.40
N ARG A 241 4.87 17.58 7.49
CA ARG A 241 3.69 16.75 7.79
C ARG A 241 4.03 15.61 8.73
N PHE A 242 5.08 14.83 8.44
CA PHE A 242 5.52 13.73 9.29
C PHE A 242 5.88 14.19 10.71
N TYR A 243 6.63 15.28 10.85
CA TYR A 243 6.99 15.81 12.17
C TYR A 243 5.78 16.42 12.90
N GLY A 244 4.87 17.07 12.18
CA GLY A 244 3.59 17.52 12.73
C GLY A 244 2.78 16.36 13.29
N ALA A 245 2.69 15.25 12.55
CA ALA A 245 2.01 14.04 12.97
C ALA A 245 2.62 13.44 14.25
N MET A 246 3.94 13.31 14.34
CA MET A 246 4.58 12.78 15.56
C MET A 246 4.33 13.66 16.79
N ARG A 247 4.22 14.98 16.61
CA ARG A 247 3.85 15.89 17.70
C ARG A 247 2.41 15.68 18.18
N ILE A 248 1.46 15.48 17.26
CA ILE A 248 0.08 15.15 17.61
C ILE A 248 0.06 13.83 18.40
N PHE A 249 0.75 12.81 17.90
CA PHE A 249 0.83 11.48 18.52
C PHE A 249 1.39 11.52 19.95
N PHE A 250 2.53 12.19 20.18
CA PHE A 250 3.12 12.27 21.52
C PHE A 250 2.26 13.04 22.50
N LYS A 251 1.66 14.15 22.07
CA LYS A 251 0.74 14.93 22.90
C LYS A 251 -0.49 14.11 23.30
N LYS A 252 -1.03 13.32 22.37
CA LYS A 252 -2.23 12.49 22.59
C LYS A 252 -1.92 11.30 23.51
N HIS A 253 -0.85 10.56 23.26
CA HIS A 253 -0.64 9.24 23.87
C HIS A 253 0.44 9.15 24.96
N LEU A 254 1.46 10.01 24.93
CA LEU A 254 2.65 9.84 25.77
C LEU A 254 2.79 10.84 26.93
N ARG A 255 1.80 11.73 27.12
CA ARG A 255 1.76 12.74 28.21
C ARG A 255 3.11 13.45 28.39
N THR A 256 3.72 13.87 27.28
CA THR A 256 4.98 14.60 27.29
C THR A 256 4.80 15.93 28.01
N ASN A 257 5.69 16.24 28.95
CA ASN A 257 5.73 17.55 29.60
C ASN A 257 6.44 18.55 28.68
N MET A 258 6.23 19.86 28.90
CA MET A 258 6.69 20.93 28.00
C MET A 258 8.18 20.84 27.62
N PHE A 259 9.02 20.33 28.53
CA PHE A 259 10.44 20.10 28.26
C PHE A 259 10.68 18.97 27.25
N GLN A 260 9.97 17.85 27.38
CA GLN A 260 10.06 16.73 26.42
C GLN A 260 9.50 17.15 25.05
N ASP A 261 8.43 17.94 25.03
CA ASP A 261 7.90 18.52 23.79
C ASP A 261 8.92 19.45 23.11
N LEU A 262 9.63 20.26 23.89
CA LEU A 262 10.69 21.14 23.39
C LEU A 262 11.87 20.31 22.84
N VAL A 263 12.32 19.29 23.57
CA VAL A 263 13.43 18.41 23.15
C VAL A 263 13.06 17.64 21.88
N VAL A 264 11.85 17.07 21.81
CA VAL A 264 11.36 16.43 20.59
C VAL A 264 11.30 17.47 19.46
N SER A 265 10.69 18.63 19.70
CA SER A 265 10.57 19.68 18.68
C SER A 265 11.92 20.14 18.14
N MET A 266 12.92 20.31 19.01
CA MET A 266 14.30 20.63 18.64
C MET A 266 14.97 19.49 17.88
N GLY A 267 14.79 18.24 18.34
CA GLY A 267 15.33 17.06 17.66
C GLY A 267 14.75 16.87 16.26
N LEU A 268 13.44 17.07 16.10
CA LEU A 268 12.76 17.05 14.80
C LEU A 268 13.20 18.22 13.91
N PHE A 269 13.37 19.42 14.48
CA PHE A 269 13.88 20.58 13.75
C PHE A 269 15.31 20.35 13.23
N VAL A 270 16.21 19.85 14.07
CA VAL A 270 17.57 19.49 13.65
C VAL A 270 17.54 18.38 12.59
N ALA A 271 16.67 17.39 12.72
CA ALA A 271 16.49 16.35 11.71
C ALA A 271 16.05 16.90 10.33
N THR A 272 15.26 17.98 10.29
CA THR A 272 14.89 18.65 9.03
C THR A 272 16.07 19.31 8.34
N LEU A 273 17.09 19.73 9.11
CA LEU A 273 18.30 20.40 8.63
C LEU A 273 19.41 19.40 8.24
N SER A 274 19.48 18.27 8.95
CA SER A 274 20.61 17.32 8.84
C SER A 274 20.47 16.28 7.73
N ARG A 275 19.34 16.18 7.04
CA ARG A 275 19.15 15.16 5.99
C ARG A 275 19.27 15.78 4.60
N LYS A 276 20.35 15.44 3.87
CA LYS A 276 20.55 15.78 2.46
C LYS A 276 19.30 15.43 1.65
N ARG A 277 18.99 16.28 0.66
CA ARG A 277 17.94 16.04 -0.33
C ARG A 277 18.17 14.63 -0.91
N THR A 278 17.21 13.72 -0.73
CA THR A 278 17.26 12.42 -1.40
C THR A 278 16.98 12.71 -2.87
N GLU A 279 18.02 12.76 -3.69
CA GLU A 279 17.85 12.79 -5.14
C GLU A 279 17.19 11.48 -5.56
N GLN A 280 16.23 11.56 -6.48
CA GLN A 280 15.67 10.34 -7.05
C GLN A 280 16.81 9.60 -7.77
N PRO A 281 16.96 8.28 -7.53
CA PRO A 281 17.94 7.51 -8.27
C PRO A 281 17.64 7.66 -9.78
N PRO A 282 18.66 7.86 -10.63
CA PRO A 282 18.45 8.00 -12.05
C PRO A 282 17.77 6.74 -12.60
N GLN A 283 16.71 6.93 -13.39
CA GLN A 283 16.01 5.82 -14.01
C GLN A 283 16.86 5.32 -15.17
N ILE A 284 17.54 4.19 -14.96
CA ILE A 284 18.37 3.54 -15.97
C ILE A 284 17.42 2.88 -16.97
N ALA A 285 17.64 3.13 -18.27
CA ALA A 285 16.88 2.48 -19.32
C ALA A 285 17.13 0.97 -19.31
N PRO A 286 16.09 0.13 -19.49
CA PRO A 286 16.26 -1.32 -19.56
C PRO A 286 17.18 -1.73 -20.70
N SER A 287 17.99 -2.78 -20.49
CA SER A 287 18.88 -3.34 -21.51
C SER A 287 18.14 -4.16 -22.58
N ALA A 288 16.98 -4.73 -22.21
CA ALA A 288 16.11 -5.53 -23.05
C ALA A 288 14.71 -5.58 -22.43
N TYR A 289 13.71 -5.97 -23.24
CA TYR A 289 12.32 -6.09 -22.82
C TYR A 289 11.83 -7.52 -23.04
N PHE A 290 11.19 -8.07 -22.02
CA PHE A 290 10.59 -9.39 -22.03
C PHE A 290 9.12 -9.29 -21.62
N ILE A 291 8.28 -10.18 -22.12
CA ILE A 291 6.87 -10.26 -21.75
C ILE A 291 6.47 -11.68 -21.42
N VAL A 292 5.70 -11.83 -20.35
CA VAL A 292 5.00 -13.08 -20.02
C VAL A 292 3.55 -12.94 -20.47
N THR A 293 3.22 -13.52 -21.63
CA THR A 293 1.88 -13.48 -22.22
C THR A 293 1.65 -14.67 -23.17
N GLN A 294 0.39 -15.06 -23.35
CA GLN A 294 -0.04 -15.95 -24.43
C GLN A 294 -0.47 -15.19 -25.70
N ASN A 295 -0.52 -13.85 -25.66
CA ASN A 295 -0.98 -13.01 -26.77
C ASN A 295 0.19 -12.51 -27.63
N LYS A 296 0.38 -13.13 -28.81
CA LYS A 296 1.43 -12.72 -29.77
C LYS A 296 1.22 -11.31 -30.35
N ASN A 297 -0.02 -10.86 -30.49
CA ASN A 297 -0.30 -9.51 -30.99
C ASN A 297 0.16 -8.45 -29.99
N LEU A 298 0.04 -8.73 -28.69
CA LEU A 298 0.53 -7.85 -27.63
C LEU A 298 2.05 -7.69 -27.67
N GLN A 299 2.78 -8.79 -27.85
CA GLN A 299 4.23 -8.72 -28.04
C GLN A 299 4.61 -7.83 -29.23
N LYS A 300 3.88 -7.95 -30.36
CA LYS A 300 4.12 -7.14 -31.55
C LYS A 300 3.86 -5.66 -31.29
N ALA A 301 2.72 -5.31 -30.71
CA ALA A 301 2.38 -3.91 -30.41
C ALA A 301 3.35 -3.26 -29.41
N LEU A 302 3.82 -4.00 -28.40
CA LEU A 302 4.84 -3.51 -27.48
C LEU A 302 6.18 -3.31 -28.19
N SER A 303 6.57 -4.21 -29.10
CA SER A 303 7.80 -4.06 -29.88
C SER A 303 7.77 -2.82 -30.78
N GLU A 304 6.63 -2.55 -31.42
CA GLU A 304 6.40 -1.34 -32.22
C GLU A 304 6.45 -0.08 -31.35
N THR A 305 5.74 -0.09 -30.21
CA THR A 305 5.67 1.05 -29.27
C THR A 305 7.05 1.40 -28.70
N LEU A 306 7.84 0.39 -28.31
CA LEU A 306 9.16 0.58 -27.71
C LEU A 306 10.27 0.74 -28.75
N SER A 307 9.97 0.59 -30.05
CA SER A 307 10.95 0.59 -31.14
C SER A 307 12.13 -0.37 -30.89
N THR A 308 11.85 -1.52 -30.27
CA THR A 308 12.84 -2.55 -29.93
C THR A 308 12.17 -3.93 -29.85
N SER A 309 12.96 -5.00 -29.90
CA SER A 309 12.42 -6.36 -29.82
C SER A 309 11.97 -6.68 -28.39
N VAL A 310 10.70 -7.06 -28.23
CA VAL A 310 10.17 -7.63 -26.99
C VAL A 310 10.10 -9.15 -27.14
N VAL A 311 10.66 -9.91 -26.20
CA VAL A 311 10.71 -11.38 -26.29
C VAL A 311 9.69 -12.02 -25.35
N ILE A 312 8.86 -12.94 -25.87
CA ILE A 312 7.96 -13.74 -25.02
C ILE A 312 8.78 -14.77 -24.24
N VAL A 313 8.53 -14.88 -22.95
CA VAL A 313 9.15 -15.87 -22.05
C VAL A 313 8.11 -16.52 -21.15
N GLU A 314 8.34 -17.78 -20.79
CA GLU A 314 7.51 -18.55 -19.84
C GLU A 314 8.12 -18.55 -18.43
N ASP A 315 9.45 -18.62 -18.35
CA ASP A 315 10.25 -18.48 -17.13
C ASP A 315 11.16 -17.24 -17.22
N LEU A 316 11.59 -16.73 -16.06
CA LEU A 316 12.51 -15.59 -16.02
C LEU A 316 13.95 -16.02 -15.75
N ASP A 317 14.27 -17.33 -15.75
CA ASP A 317 15.61 -17.84 -15.43
C ASP A 317 16.62 -17.41 -16.49
N SER A 318 16.18 -17.42 -17.76
CA SER A 318 16.94 -16.99 -18.93
C SER A 318 17.03 -15.47 -19.11
N VAL A 319 16.26 -14.67 -18.36
CA VAL A 319 16.21 -13.21 -18.52
C VAL A 319 17.48 -12.57 -17.92
N PRO A 320 18.22 -11.75 -18.69
CA PRO A 320 19.45 -11.13 -18.21
C PRO A 320 19.17 -9.98 -17.23
N ALA A 321 20.12 -9.75 -16.32
CA ALA A 321 20.08 -8.60 -15.42
C ALA A 321 19.99 -7.26 -16.18
N GLY A 322 19.26 -6.31 -15.61
CA GLY A 322 19.00 -5.00 -16.23
C GLY A 322 17.87 -4.98 -17.25
N ALA A 323 17.21 -6.12 -17.51
CA ALA A 323 16.03 -6.18 -18.35
C ALA A 323 14.75 -5.69 -17.62
N GLU A 324 13.75 -5.29 -18.41
CA GLU A 324 12.40 -5.03 -17.93
C GLU A 324 11.47 -6.16 -18.36
N VAL A 325 10.76 -6.73 -17.39
CA VAL A 325 9.80 -7.82 -17.58
C VAL A 325 8.39 -7.24 -17.45
N ILE A 326 7.58 -7.46 -18.48
CA ILE A 326 6.19 -7.04 -18.54
C ILE A 326 5.31 -8.26 -18.28
N PHE A 327 4.45 -8.18 -17.28
CA PHE A 327 3.48 -9.21 -16.96
C PHE A 327 2.11 -8.84 -17.52
N ASP A 328 1.48 -9.75 -18.25
CA ASP A 328 0.14 -9.55 -18.82
C ASP A 328 -0.95 -10.16 -17.92
N ALA A 329 -1.65 -9.32 -17.16
CA ALA A 329 -2.71 -9.75 -16.25
C ALA A 329 -3.97 -10.27 -16.98
N ASN A 330 -4.06 -10.14 -18.32
CA ASN A 330 -5.12 -10.78 -19.10
C ASN A 330 -4.92 -12.30 -19.20
N THR A 331 -3.67 -12.78 -19.07
CA THR A 331 -3.31 -14.20 -19.25
C THR A 331 -2.74 -14.84 -17.98
N MET A 332 -2.57 -14.06 -16.91
CA MET A 332 -1.99 -14.50 -15.65
C MET A 332 -2.70 -13.83 -14.46
N SER A 333 -2.82 -14.55 -13.36
CA SER A 333 -3.38 -14.03 -12.10
C SER A 333 -2.45 -13.02 -11.43
N TYR A 334 -3.01 -12.05 -10.70
CA TYR A 334 -2.23 -11.13 -9.88
C TYR A 334 -1.44 -11.86 -8.80
N LYS A 335 -1.96 -12.98 -8.27
CA LYS A 335 -1.20 -13.87 -7.39
C LYS A 335 0.09 -14.36 -8.03
N ALA A 336 0.02 -14.90 -9.25
CA ALA A 336 1.20 -15.38 -9.96
C ALA A 336 2.17 -14.25 -10.28
N VAL A 337 1.66 -13.06 -10.64
CA VAL A 337 2.49 -11.85 -10.81
C VAL A 337 3.26 -11.53 -9.53
N ILE A 338 2.58 -11.46 -8.39
CA ILE A 338 3.19 -11.14 -7.09
C ILE A 338 4.24 -12.18 -6.72
N GLU A 339 3.95 -13.47 -6.89
CA GLU A 339 4.86 -14.58 -6.60
C GLU A 339 6.13 -14.51 -7.47
N ARG A 340 6.00 -14.30 -8.78
CA ARG A 340 7.14 -14.16 -9.70
C ARG A 340 7.98 -12.93 -9.37
N LEU A 341 7.33 -11.80 -9.10
CA LEU A 341 8.01 -10.56 -8.76
C LEU A 341 8.85 -10.74 -7.48
N MET A 342 8.32 -11.45 -6.49
CA MET A 342 9.06 -11.82 -5.28
C MET A 342 10.18 -12.85 -5.50
N GLU A 343 9.96 -13.86 -6.35
CA GLU A 343 10.93 -14.89 -6.69
C GLU A 343 12.21 -14.28 -7.33
N TYR A 344 12.03 -13.25 -8.16
CA TYR A 344 13.09 -12.66 -8.97
C TYR A 344 13.62 -11.30 -8.46
N GLN A 345 13.27 -10.90 -7.22
CA GLN A 345 13.58 -9.58 -6.64
C GLN A 345 15.07 -9.20 -6.57
N ASP A 346 15.97 -10.19 -6.55
CA ASP A 346 17.43 -9.99 -6.42
C ASP A 346 18.19 -10.07 -7.75
N ARG A 347 17.51 -10.25 -8.89
CA ARG A 347 18.17 -10.40 -10.21
C ARG A 347 18.40 -9.09 -10.96
N SER A 348 18.24 -7.95 -10.30
CA SER A 348 18.35 -6.62 -10.93
C SER A 348 17.41 -6.46 -12.14
N LEU A 349 16.22 -7.04 -12.05
CA LEU A 349 15.15 -6.89 -13.02
C LEU A 349 14.23 -5.74 -12.61
N THR A 350 13.58 -5.14 -13.59
CA THR A 350 12.48 -4.19 -13.39
C THR A 350 11.19 -4.81 -13.91
N PHE A 351 10.06 -4.43 -13.32
CA PHE A 351 8.79 -5.08 -13.61
C PHE A 351 7.71 -4.05 -13.97
N LYS A 352 6.89 -4.41 -14.95
CA LYS A 352 5.63 -3.72 -15.25
C LYS A 352 4.50 -4.73 -15.36
N ILE A 353 3.29 -4.25 -15.13
CA ILE A 353 2.07 -5.05 -15.17
C ILE A 353 1.10 -4.35 -16.10
N ILE A 354 0.55 -5.11 -17.05
CA ILE A 354 -0.57 -4.68 -17.89
C ILE A 354 -1.84 -5.08 -17.15
N PRO A 355 -2.67 -4.13 -16.68
CA PRO A 355 -3.95 -4.47 -16.07
C PRO A 355 -4.89 -5.11 -17.09
N LYS A 356 -5.88 -5.87 -16.61
CA LYS A 356 -6.87 -6.49 -17.49
C LYS A 356 -7.59 -5.44 -18.34
N ASN A 357 -7.85 -5.79 -19.60
CA ASN A 357 -8.55 -4.95 -20.57
C ASN A 357 -7.97 -3.53 -20.70
N SER A 358 -6.65 -3.38 -20.57
CA SER A 358 -5.97 -2.09 -20.58
C SER A 358 -4.88 -2.03 -21.64
N THR A 359 -4.55 -0.83 -22.08
CA THR A 359 -3.58 -0.57 -23.16
C THR A 359 -2.28 0.05 -22.65
N PHE A 360 -1.97 -0.13 -21.37
CA PHE A 360 -0.74 0.32 -20.78
C PHE A 360 -0.10 -0.73 -19.88
N ALA A 361 1.22 -0.66 -19.75
CA ALA A 361 2.00 -1.40 -18.75
C ALA A 361 2.52 -0.40 -17.70
N LEU A 362 2.34 -0.71 -16.42
CA LEU A 362 2.70 0.17 -15.31
C LEU A 362 3.58 -0.53 -14.28
N GLY A 363 4.56 0.17 -13.73
CA GLY A 363 5.37 -0.35 -12.63
C GLY A 363 6.30 0.70 -12.06
N SER A 364 6.91 0.39 -10.90
CA SER A 364 7.88 1.26 -10.25
C SER A 364 9.16 0.49 -9.94
N ASN A 365 10.30 1.11 -10.26
CA ASN A 365 11.63 0.49 -10.14
C ASN A 365 12.24 0.65 -8.74
N SER A 366 11.57 1.38 -7.85
CA SER A 366 11.97 1.50 -6.44
C SER A 366 10.86 2.12 -5.60
N SER A 367 10.85 1.82 -4.31
CA SER A 367 9.92 2.42 -3.33
C SER A 367 10.13 3.92 -3.03
N ASP A 368 11.10 4.55 -3.70
CA ASP A 368 11.48 5.96 -3.56
C ASP A 368 11.27 6.77 -4.87
N GLY A 369 11.04 6.08 -5.99
CA GLY A 369 10.84 6.66 -7.31
C GLY A 369 9.37 6.86 -7.65
N ARG A 370 9.10 7.52 -8.78
CA ARG A 370 7.79 7.45 -9.42
C ARG A 370 7.81 6.32 -10.44
N GLY A 371 6.68 5.65 -10.58
CA GLY A 371 6.48 4.65 -11.60
C GLY A 371 6.59 5.22 -13.00
N SER A 372 6.80 4.33 -13.95
CA SER A 372 6.74 4.66 -15.38
C SER A 372 5.77 3.76 -16.11
N MET A 373 5.20 4.30 -17.16
CA MET A 373 4.16 3.68 -17.95
C MET A 373 4.61 3.53 -19.41
N ILE A 374 4.24 2.41 -20.02
CA ILE A 374 4.30 2.19 -21.47
C ILE A 374 2.87 2.19 -21.97
N GLN A 375 2.48 3.17 -22.78
CA GLN A 375 1.17 3.22 -23.42
C GLN A 375 1.29 2.65 -24.84
N PHE A 376 0.49 1.65 -25.18
CA PHE A 376 0.44 1.03 -26.50
C PHE A 376 -0.97 1.13 -27.11
N MET A 377 -1.09 0.81 -28.39
CA MET A 377 -2.38 0.84 -29.10
C MET A 377 -3.25 -0.36 -28.70
N ALA A 378 -4.57 -0.18 -28.71
CA ALA A 378 -5.50 -1.29 -28.56
C ALA A 378 -5.28 -2.33 -29.67
N LEU A 379 -5.32 -3.60 -29.29
CA LEU A 379 -5.03 -4.76 -30.15
C LEU A 379 -6.26 -5.29 -30.88
#